data_AF-A0A7Y2SRD2-F1
#
_entry.id   AF-A0A7Y2SRD2-F1
#
_cell.length_a   1.000
_cell.length_b   1.000
_cell.length_c   1.000
_cell.angle_alpha   90.00
_cell.angle_beta   90.00
_cell.angle_gamma   90.00
#
_symmetry.space_group_name_H-M   'P 1'
#
loop_
_entity.id
_entity.type
_entity.pdbx_description
1 polymer ?
#
loop_
_entity_poly.entity_id
_entity_poly.type
_entity_poly.pdbx_seq_one_letter_code
_entity_poly.pdbx_strand_id
1 'polypeptide(L)'
;MRRSLLVPGFVGVLFAIMATACGTSPAAVQPSPVPEATAAAVATVPPTDVPPTDVPPTDVPPTDVPTAAAAAPSAEATAALADVILKAPPGVFVSADTPERAGMYIIGWLGNCNDCHSPGWGTRPYEGRIPMENWLMGGERNVNPAGLTYSANLRLVPEKATLEEFQQWFKTRENPRMPWNYFHGINDQDLASIYSFLKSLGPMGEVQPVMATLTPVPTVDPALPTATAAPAAPAVVAPTATPRPDLLAPDKIVTAPSEAFVSGPSPELAGEYIIWVGRCNSCHTADRTTGVANWTETTPKDDWLMGGRKQSGNYGTVYSANLRLVPQNYTEEEFVSMMHTRTVNPTMPWFALHQFNEKDLRSVYAFLKSLGPKGDPVPPFVPPAPVPTATP
;
A
#
# COMPACT_ATOMS: atom_id res chain seq x y z
N MET A 1 24.24 73.42 -14.88
CA MET A 1 23.37 73.09 -13.73
C MET A 1 23.57 71.61 -13.41
N ARG A 2 23.66 71.30 -12.11
CA ARG A 2 24.43 70.19 -11.51
C ARG A 2 23.84 68.80 -11.76
N ARG A 3 24.72 67.82 -12.04
CA ARG A 3 24.46 66.37 -12.00
C ARG A 3 24.60 65.87 -10.56
N SER A 4 23.60 65.15 -10.07
CA SER A 4 23.63 64.45 -8.78
C SER A 4 24.06 62.99 -8.94
N LEU A 5 24.80 62.54 -7.94
CA LEU A 5 25.53 61.28 -7.81
C LEU A 5 24.63 60.07 -7.56
N LEU A 6 25.04 58.92 -8.13
CA LEU A 6 24.70 57.57 -7.68
C LEU A 6 26.00 56.91 -7.22
N VAL A 7 26.03 56.42 -5.98
CA VAL A 7 27.10 55.59 -5.41
C VAL A 7 26.50 54.21 -5.13
N PRO A 8 27.08 53.11 -5.65
CA PRO A 8 26.85 51.77 -5.12
C PRO A 8 28.04 51.35 -4.26
N GLY A 9 27.75 50.92 -3.02
CA GLY A 9 28.75 50.42 -2.08
C GLY A 9 28.57 48.93 -1.79
N PHE A 10 29.69 48.22 -1.96
CA PHE A 10 30.18 47.11 -1.13
C PHE A 10 29.41 45.78 -1.08
N VAL A 11 29.89 44.83 -1.89
CA VAL A 11 29.98 43.41 -1.51
C VAL A 11 31.43 42.99 -1.69
N GLY A 12 32.09 42.61 -0.60
CA GLY A 12 33.45 42.13 -0.64
C GLY A 12 33.98 41.67 0.72
N VAL A 13 34.36 40.39 0.75
CA VAL A 13 35.39 39.76 1.59
C VAL A 13 34.92 39.08 2.89
N LEU A 14 35.56 37.92 3.15
CA LEU A 14 35.55 37.00 4.32
C LEU A 14 34.44 35.91 4.25
N PHE A 15 34.72 34.61 4.05
CA PHE A 15 35.74 33.77 4.69
C PHE A 15 36.07 32.53 3.84
N ALA A 16 37.36 32.25 3.70
CA ALA A 16 37.92 30.96 3.34
C ALA A 16 38.76 30.47 4.52
N ILE A 17 38.31 29.45 5.26
CA ILE A 17 39.14 28.65 6.20
C ILE A 17 38.57 27.22 6.25
N MET A 18 39.48 26.24 6.24
CA MET A 18 39.35 24.81 6.57
C MET A 18 39.16 23.80 5.42
N ALA A 19 40.26 23.55 4.73
CA ALA A 19 40.63 22.22 4.25
C ALA A 19 41.91 21.77 4.99
N THR A 20 41.80 21.06 6.12
CA THR A 20 42.87 20.20 6.67
C THR A 20 42.28 19.30 7.78
N ALA A 21 42.03 18.02 7.49
CA ALA A 21 42.10 16.92 8.46
C ALA A 21 41.86 15.57 7.74
N CYS A 22 42.95 14.99 7.25
CA CYS A 22 43.06 13.56 7.02
C CYS A 22 43.82 12.97 8.21
N GLY A 23 43.35 11.84 8.74
CA GLY A 23 44.07 11.00 9.70
C GLY A 23 43.56 11.06 11.14
N THR A 24 42.77 10.06 11.54
CA THR A 24 43.20 8.93 12.38
C THR A 24 42.01 8.01 12.63
N SER A 25 42.09 6.78 12.13
CA SER A 25 41.15 5.69 12.42
C SER A 25 41.21 5.30 13.90
N PRO A 26 40.09 5.15 14.61
CA PRO A 26 40.08 4.38 15.85
C PRO A 26 40.11 2.89 15.54
N ALA A 27 40.93 2.18 16.30
CA ALA A 27 41.24 0.76 16.16
C ALA A 27 39.99 -0.13 16.13
N ALA A 28 40.05 -1.15 15.26
CA ALA A 28 39.10 -2.25 15.23
C ALA A 28 39.05 -2.95 16.60
N VAL A 29 37.93 -2.87 17.29
CA VAL A 29 37.62 -3.76 18.40
C VAL A 29 37.27 -5.12 17.79
N GLN A 30 38.16 -6.09 17.98
CA GLN A 30 37.92 -7.49 17.65
C GLN A 30 36.71 -7.98 18.50
N PRO A 31 35.68 -8.58 17.89
CA PRO A 31 34.65 -9.26 18.68
C PRO A 31 35.26 -10.50 19.35
N SER A 32 35.05 -10.62 20.66
CA SER A 32 35.37 -11.82 21.45
C SER A 32 34.69 -13.07 20.86
N PRO A 33 35.32 -14.26 20.96
CA PRO A 33 34.71 -15.50 20.49
C PRO A 33 33.43 -15.81 21.30
N VAL A 34 32.34 -16.03 20.58
CA VAL A 34 31.09 -16.55 21.14
C VAL A 34 31.29 -18.06 21.43
N PRO A 35 30.97 -18.56 22.63
CA PRO A 35 31.08 -19.99 22.92
C PRO A 35 30.08 -20.80 22.10
N GLU A 36 30.55 -21.92 21.52
CA GLU A 36 29.73 -22.95 20.88
C GLU A 36 28.58 -23.38 21.78
N ALA A 37 27.34 -23.20 21.32
CA ALA A 37 26.18 -23.82 21.93
C ALA A 37 26.16 -25.31 21.54
N THR A 38 26.46 -26.16 22.52
CA THR A 38 26.33 -27.61 22.44
C THR A 38 24.88 -28.00 22.12
N ALA A 39 24.70 -28.79 21.05
CA ALA A 39 23.45 -29.42 20.70
C ALA A 39 22.96 -30.35 21.82
N ALA A 40 21.81 -30.05 22.42
CA ALA A 40 21.09 -30.97 23.28
C ALA A 40 20.04 -31.72 22.45
N ALA A 41 20.06 -33.04 22.59
CA ALA A 41 19.27 -34.01 21.85
C ALA A 41 17.75 -33.83 22.05
N VAL A 42 16.99 -33.90 20.95
CA VAL A 42 15.53 -34.06 20.96
C VAL A 42 15.21 -35.53 21.19
N ALA A 43 14.49 -35.82 22.28
CA ALA A 43 14.02 -37.16 22.60
C ALA A 43 12.83 -37.55 21.72
N THR A 44 12.95 -38.72 21.09
CA THR A 44 11.92 -39.42 20.32
C THR A 44 10.93 -40.15 21.24
N VAL A 45 9.63 -40.02 21.00
CA VAL A 45 8.57 -40.79 21.68
C VAL A 45 8.23 -42.04 20.84
N PRO A 46 8.15 -43.25 21.41
CA PRO A 46 7.83 -44.48 20.68
C PRO A 46 6.31 -44.75 20.58
N PRO A 47 5.87 -45.59 19.63
CA PRO A 47 4.46 -45.92 19.40
C PRO A 47 3.96 -47.01 20.36
N THR A 48 2.67 -47.00 20.68
CA THR A 48 1.98 -48.08 21.39
C THR A 48 0.93 -48.75 20.51
N ASP A 49 0.99 -50.07 20.48
CA ASP A 49 0.14 -51.03 19.77
C ASP A 49 -1.31 -51.09 20.26
N VAL A 50 -2.25 -51.32 19.33
CA VAL A 50 -3.58 -51.90 19.58
C VAL A 50 -3.86 -52.98 18.49
N PRO A 51 -4.33 -54.19 18.85
CA PRO A 51 -4.39 -55.37 17.96
C PRO A 51 -5.63 -55.43 17.04
N PRO A 52 -5.66 -56.34 16.05
CA PRO A 52 -6.63 -56.33 14.94
C PRO A 52 -7.88 -57.18 15.23
N THR A 53 -9.01 -56.78 14.64
CA THR A 53 -10.16 -57.67 14.42
C THR A 53 -10.71 -57.49 13.01
N ASP A 54 -10.82 -58.61 12.31
CA ASP A 54 -11.29 -58.82 10.93
C ASP A 54 -12.78 -58.49 10.70
N VAL A 55 -13.11 -57.85 9.57
CA VAL A 55 -14.38 -57.99 8.83
C VAL A 55 -14.11 -57.79 7.30
N PRO A 56 -14.65 -58.66 6.41
CA PRO A 56 -14.35 -58.73 4.96
C PRO A 56 -15.17 -57.73 4.10
N PRO A 57 -14.93 -57.62 2.76
CA PRO A 57 -15.37 -56.49 1.96
C PRO A 57 -16.80 -56.65 1.45
N THR A 58 -17.56 -55.56 1.45
CA THR A 58 -18.79 -55.44 0.66
C THR A 58 -18.90 -54.04 0.08
N ASP A 59 -19.08 -54.00 -1.24
CA ASP A 59 -19.35 -52.84 -2.09
C ASP A 59 -20.47 -51.93 -1.57
N VAL A 60 -20.22 -50.61 -1.56
CA VAL A 60 -21.23 -49.56 -1.47
C VAL A 60 -20.83 -48.42 -2.44
N PRO A 61 -21.75 -47.92 -3.30
CA PRO A 61 -21.48 -46.89 -4.32
C PRO A 61 -21.22 -45.50 -3.72
N PRO A 62 -20.64 -44.54 -4.49
CA PRO A 62 -20.20 -43.27 -3.94
C PRO A 62 -21.39 -42.41 -3.50
N THR A 63 -21.55 -42.21 -2.19
CA THR A 63 -22.42 -41.19 -1.62
C THR A 63 -21.60 -39.96 -1.23
N ASP A 64 -21.89 -38.86 -1.90
CA ASP A 64 -21.94 -37.47 -1.42
C ASP A 64 -21.02 -37.08 -0.25
N VAL A 65 -19.97 -36.33 -0.59
CA VAL A 65 -19.26 -35.46 0.36
C VAL A 65 -20.18 -34.30 0.74
N PRO A 66 -20.45 -34.03 2.02
CA PRO A 66 -21.26 -32.90 2.42
C PRO A 66 -20.46 -31.61 2.22
N THR A 67 -20.83 -30.84 1.20
CA THR A 67 -20.53 -29.40 1.16
C THR A 67 -21.30 -28.74 2.30
N ALA A 68 -20.64 -28.53 3.43
CA ALA A 68 -21.14 -27.59 4.42
C ALA A 68 -21.03 -26.18 3.82
N ALA A 69 -22.11 -25.73 3.19
CA ALA A 69 -22.34 -24.31 2.98
C ALA A 69 -22.30 -23.66 4.36
N ALA A 70 -21.30 -22.81 4.61
CA ALA A 70 -21.25 -22.00 5.82
C ALA A 70 -22.58 -21.25 5.91
N ALA A 71 -23.32 -21.46 7.00
CA ALA A 71 -24.56 -20.74 7.25
C ALA A 71 -24.24 -19.23 7.27
N ALA A 72 -25.03 -18.44 6.55
CA ALA A 72 -24.94 -16.99 6.61
C ALA A 72 -25.05 -16.54 8.07
N PRO A 73 -24.24 -15.56 8.52
CA PRO A 73 -24.28 -15.09 9.90
C PRO A 73 -25.68 -14.57 10.25
N SER A 74 -26.08 -14.71 11.52
CA SER A 74 -27.36 -14.20 12.00
C SER A 74 -27.45 -12.68 11.83
N ALA A 75 -28.67 -12.14 11.78
CA ALA A 75 -28.87 -10.68 11.69
C ALA A 75 -28.21 -9.93 12.86
N GLU A 76 -28.18 -10.53 14.06
CA GLU A 76 -27.50 -9.98 15.23
C GLU A 76 -25.97 -10.06 15.12
N ALA A 77 -25.40 -11.14 14.57
CA ALA A 77 -23.96 -11.22 14.30
C ALA A 77 -23.54 -10.24 13.19
N THR A 78 -24.40 -10.01 12.20
CA THR A 78 -24.20 -9.03 11.13
C THR A 78 -24.29 -7.60 11.69
N ALA A 79 -25.24 -7.32 12.58
CA ALA A 79 -25.37 -6.04 13.27
C ALA A 79 -24.18 -5.76 14.22
N ALA A 80 -23.73 -6.78 14.97
CA ALA A 80 -22.55 -6.66 15.83
C ALA A 80 -21.26 -6.44 15.02
N LEU A 81 -21.12 -7.06 13.85
CA LEU A 81 -20.00 -6.77 12.93
C LEU A 81 -20.09 -5.34 12.38
N ALA A 82 -21.29 -4.83 12.07
CA ALA A 82 -21.48 -3.47 11.56
C ALA A 82 -21.10 -2.36 12.55
N ASP A 83 -21.10 -2.64 13.85
CA ASP A 83 -20.63 -1.72 14.91
C ASP A 83 -19.13 -1.85 15.20
N VAL A 84 -18.48 -2.92 14.74
CA VAL A 84 -17.03 -3.17 14.90
C VAL A 84 -16.23 -2.72 13.66
N ILE A 85 -16.87 -2.57 12.50
CA ILE A 85 -16.24 -2.01 11.30
C ILE A 85 -15.89 -0.53 11.53
N LEU A 86 -14.61 -0.20 11.38
CA LEU A 86 -14.13 1.18 11.39
C LEU A 86 -14.87 2.04 10.35
N LYS A 87 -15.40 3.16 10.81
CA LYS A 87 -16.07 4.18 9.98
C LYS A 87 -15.34 5.50 10.10
N ALA A 88 -15.44 6.34 9.07
CA ALA A 88 -14.98 7.72 9.14
C ALA A 88 -15.59 8.37 10.39
N PRO A 89 -14.79 9.04 11.23
CA PRO A 89 -15.35 9.74 12.38
C PRO A 89 -16.38 10.78 11.91
N PRO A 90 -17.50 10.97 12.64
CA PRO A 90 -18.51 11.94 12.25
C PRO A 90 -17.91 13.33 12.01
N GLY A 91 -18.28 13.96 10.90
CA GLY A 91 -17.80 15.29 10.53
C GLY A 91 -16.38 15.35 9.96
N VAL A 92 -15.73 14.22 9.73
CA VAL A 92 -14.44 14.15 9.03
C VAL A 92 -14.65 13.91 7.54
N PHE A 93 -14.08 14.75 6.68
CA PHE A 93 -14.14 14.66 5.22
C PHE A 93 -13.01 15.47 4.57
N VAL A 94 -12.72 15.25 3.29
CA VAL A 94 -11.77 16.08 2.54
C VAL A 94 -12.43 17.40 2.14
N SER A 95 -11.90 18.51 2.64
CA SER A 95 -12.28 19.87 2.26
C SER A 95 -11.39 20.38 1.14
N ALA A 96 -11.98 21.02 0.13
CA ALA A 96 -11.31 21.72 -0.96
C ALA A 96 -12.27 22.77 -1.56
N ASP A 97 -11.79 23.58 -2.51
CA ASP A 97 -12.60 24.62 -3.17
C ASP A 97 -13.77 24.05 -3.98
N THR A 98 -13.63 22.82 -4.51
CA THR A 98 -14.72 22.11 -5.20
C THR A 98 -14.75 20.62 -4.85
N PRO A 99 -15.90 19.94 -4.97
CA PRO A 99 -16.00 18.49 -4.79
C PRO A 99 -15.07 17.70 -5.70
N GLU A 100 -14.83 18.16 -6.94
CA GLU A 100 -13.91 17.51 -7.86
C GLU A 100 -12.47 17.58 -7.36
N ARG A 101 -12.05 18.70 -6.76
CA ARG A 101 -10.70 18.84 -6.20
C ARG A 101 -10.54 18.01 -4.93
N ALA A 102 -11.58 17.91 -4.10
CA ALA A 102 -11.59 16.97 -2.98
C ALA A 102 -11.49 15.50 -3.47
N GLY A 103 -12.30 15.13 -4.48
CA GLY A 103 -12.26 13.78 -5.08
C GLY A 103 -10.92 13.46 -5.73
N MET A 104 -10.32 14.43 -6.40
CA MET A 104 -8.97 14.34 -6.97
C MET A 104 -7.93 14.06 -5.89
N TYR A 105 -7.99 14.76 -4.76
CA TYR A 105 -7.09 14.53 -3.63
C TYR A 105 -7.23 13.12 -3.05
N ILE A 106 -8.49 12.67 -2.87
CA ILE A 106 -8.79 11.32 -2.38
C ILE A 106 -8.24 10.25 -3.34
N ILE A 107 -8.45 10.39 -4.65
CA ILE A 107 -7.99 9.39 -5.62
C ILE A 107 -6.47 9.35 -5.75
N GLY A 108 -5.83 10.53 -5.79
CA GLY A 108 -4.42 10.66 -6.15
C GLY A 108 -3.44 10.42 -5.00
N TRP A 109 -3.78 10.87 -3.79
CA TRP A 109 -2.81 10.93 -2.69
C TRP A 109 -3.31 10.29 -1.41
N LEU A 110 -4.57 10.53 -1.03
CA LEU A 110 -5.08 10.05 0.25
C LEU A 110 -5.54 8.58 0.19
N GLY A 111 -6.31 8.18 -0.82
CA GLY A 111 -6.92 6.85 -0.93
C GLY A 111 -6.20 5.90 -1.90
N ASN A 112 -5.15 6.38 -2.58
CA ASN A 112 -4.30 5.59 -3.47
C ASN A 112 -5.07 4.81 -4.55
N CYS A 113 -6.22 5.32 -5.00
CA CYS A 113 -7.02 4.65 -6.04
C CYS A 113 -6.23 4.52 -7.35
N ASN A 114 -5.41 5.52 -7.66
CA ASN A 114 -4.55 5.50 -8.84
C ASN A 114 -3.54 4.35 -8.83
N ASP A 115 -3.08 3.85 -7.67
CA ASP A 115 -2.10 2.76 -7.60
C ASP A 115 -2.56 1.52 -8.35
N CYS A 116 -3.86 1.24 -8.33
CA CYS A 116 -4.45 0.13 -9.05
C CYS A 116 -5.21 0.58 -10.31
N HIS A 117 -5.90 1.72 -10.28
CA HIS A 117 -6.80 2.11 -11.36
C HIS A 117 -6.14 2.96 -12.46
N SER A 118 -4.87 3.35 -12.30
CA SER A 118 -4.09 4.12 -13.28
C SER A 118 -2.82 3.35 -13.64
N PRO A 119 -2.77 2.67 -14.79
CA PRO A 119 -1.63 1.82 -15.16
C PRO A 119 -0.28 2.51 -14.99
N GLY A 120 0.61 1.88 -14.21
CA GLY A 120 1.95 2.38 -13.95
C GLY A 120 2.07 3.51 -12.93
N TRP A 121 0.99 3.94 -12.26
CA TRP A 121 1.02 5.09 -11.34
C TRP A 121 2.15 5.04 -10.30
N GLY A 122 2.21 3.96 -9.52
CA GLY A 122 3.21 3.81 -8.45
C GLY A 122 4.53 3.21 -8.90
N THR A 123 4.66 2.80 -10.17
CA THR A 123 5.87 2.12 -10.65
C THR A 123 6.88 3.13 -11.17
N ARG A 124 8.17 2.80 -11.02
CA ARG A 124 9.22 3.57 -11.69
C ARG A 124 9.13 3.35 -13.21
N PRO A 125 9.32 4.40 -14.02
CA PRO A 125 9.78 5.75 -13.64
C PRO A 125 8.67 6.76 -13.33
N TYR A 126 7.39 6.37 -13.29
CA TYR A 126 6.27 7.29 -13.20
C TYR A 126 6.11 7.90 -11.81
N GLU A 127 6.08 7.11 -10.73
CA GLU A 127 6.02 7.61 -9.34
C GLU A 127 5.00 8.78 -9.16
N GLY A 128 3.75 8.57 -9.62
CA GLY A 128 2.65 9.55 -9.58
C GLY A 128 2.63 10.56 -10.74
N ARG A 129 3.63 10.53 -11.63
CA ARG A 129 3.78 11.44 -12.78
C ARG A 129 3.07 10.87 -14.01
N ILE A 130 1.75 10.72 -13.90
CA ILE A 130 0.89 10.36 -15.03
C ILE A 130 -0.01 11.55 -15.33
N PRO A 131 -0.12 12.02 -16.59
CA PRO A 131 -1.06 13.07 -16.97
C PRO A 131 -2.49 12.65 -16.61
N MET A 132 -3.29 13.60 -16.12
CA MET A 132 -4.66 13.35 -15.65
C MET A 132 -5.56 12.68 -16.70
N GLU A 133 -5.33 12.94 -17.98
CA GLU A 133 -6.04 12.29 -19.09
C GLU A 133 -5.86 10.75 -19.14
N ASN A 134 -4.86 10.20 -18.45
CA ASN A 134 -4.58 8.77 -18.38
C ASN A 134 -4.94 8.15 -17.02
N TRP A 135 -5.56 8.90 -16.13
CA TRP A 135 -5.97 8.39 -14.82
C TRP A 135 -7.19 7.47 -14.95
N LEU A 136 -7.27 6.48 -14.05
CA LEU A 136 -8.46 5.71 -13.75
C LEU A 136 -9.01 4.84 -14.90
N MET A 137 -8.21 4.56 -15.91
CA MET A 137 -8.57 3.70 -17.06
C MET A 137 -8.56 2.20 -16.74
N GLY A 138 -8.11 1.82 -15.54
CA GLY A 138 -7.99 0.43 -15.10
C GLY A 138 -6.97 -0.37 -15.91
N GLY A 139 -7.02 -1.69 -15.81
CA GLY A 139 -6.16 -2.58 -16.58
C GLY A 139 -4.82 -2.91 -15.92
N GLU A 140 -4.59 -2.47 -14.69
CA GLU A 140 -3.42 -2.89 -13.90
C GLU A 140 -3.57 -4.38 -13.56
N ARG A 141 -2.52 -5.14 -13.87
CA ARG A 141 -2.52 -6.59 -13.76
C ARG A 141 -2.29 -7.02 -12.31
N ASN A 142 -3.23 -7.76 -11.76
CA ASN A 142 -3.15 -8.34 -10.43
C ASN A 142 -3.15 -9.86 -10.52
N VAL A 143 -2.00 -10.48 -10.25
CA VAL A 143 -1.84 -11.94 -10.18
C VAL A 143 -2.01 -12.36 -8.73
N ASN A 144 -2.91 -13.29 -8.47
CA ASN A 144 -3.08 -13.91 -7.17
C ASN A 144 -3.26 -15.43 -7.32
N PRO A 145 -3.29 -16.20 -6.22
CA PRO A 145 -3.48 -17.65 -6.30
C PRO A 145 -4.79 -18.08 -7.01
N ALA A 146 -5.78 -17.19 -7.09
CA ALA A 146 -7.06 -17.44 -7.78
C ALA A 146 -7.03 -17.08 -9.28
N GLY A 147 -5.92 -16.56 -9.82
CA GLY A 147 -5.71 -16.30 -11.24
C GLY A 147 -5.33 -14.85 -11.57
N LEU A 148 -5.55 -14.50 -12.84
CA LEU A 148 -5.18 -13.22 -13.41
C LEU A 148 -6.36 -12.25 -13.43
N THR A 149 -6.15 -11.06 -12.87
CA THR A 149 -7.19 -10.03 -12.77
C THR A 149 -6.71 -8.67 -13.23
N TYR A 150 -7.66 -7.81 -13.55
CA TYR A 150 -7.42 -6.42 -13.95
C TYR A 150 -8.23 -5.49 -13.06
N SER A 151 -7.63 -4.36 -12.67
CA SER A 151 -8.37 -3.28 -12.01
C SER A 151 -9.44 -2.71 -12.93
N ALA A 152 -10.59 -2.31 -12.38
CA ALA A 152 -11.69 -1.77 -13.16
C ALA A 152 -11.36 -0.39 -13.76
N ASN A 153 -11.95 -0.05 -14.91
CA ASN A 153 -11.91 1.31 -15.44
C ASN A 153 -12.94 2.17 -14.68
N LEU A 154 -12.49 3.08 -13.81
CA LEU A 154 -13.38 3.89 -12.98
C LEU A 154 -14.00 5.07 -13.74
N ARG A 155 -13.43 5.48 -14.88
CA ARG A 155 -14.01 6.57 -15.71
C ARG A 155 -15.36 6.21 -16.29
N LEU A 156 -15.67 4.92 -16.40
CA LEU A 156 -16.94 4.42 -16.90
C LEU A 156 -18.02 4.31 -15.80
N VAL A 157 -17.67 4.58 -14.54
CA VAL A 157 -18.62 4.46 -13.41
C VAL A 157 -19.80 5.42 -13.56
N PRO A 158 -19.61 6.73 -13.84
CA PRO A 158 -20.73 7.66 -13.90
C PRO A 158 -21.72 7.43 -15.05
N GLU A 159 -21.34 6.62 -16.06
CA GLU A 159 -22.25 6.20 -17.13
C GLU A 159 -23.08 4.96 -16.76
N LYS A 160 -22.65 4.21 -15.74
CA LYS A 160 -23.16 2.87 -15.42
C LYS A 160 -23.86 2.78 -14.07
N ALA A 161 -23.66 3.78 -13.22
CA ALA A 161 -24.22 3.81 -11.88
C ALA A 161 -24.54 5.24 -11.45
N THR A 162 -25.60 5.41 -10.67
CA THR A 162 -25.88 6.67 -9.98
C THR A 162 -24.91 6.90 -8.81
N LEU A 163 -24.95 8.10 -8.23
CA LEU A 163 -24.19 8.39 -7.00
C LEU A 163 -24.64 7.47 -5.85
N GLU A 164 -25.94 7.23 -5.71
CA GLU A 164 -26.47 6.37 -4.65
C GLU A 164 -25.98 4.92 -4.82
N GLU A 165 -26.00 4.41 -6.06
CA GLU A 165 -25.47 3.07 -6.37
C GLU A 165 -23.97 2.99 -6.09
N PHE A 166 -23.22 4.03 -6.48
CA PHE A 166 -21.78 4.12 -6.20
C PHE A 166 -21.49 4.11 -4.69
N GLN A 167 -22.20 4.91 -3.91
CA GLN A 167 -22.08 4.91 -2.45
C GLN A 167 -22.44 3.55 -1.84
N GLN A 168 -23.49 2.92 -2.37
CA GLN A 168 -23.90 1.59 -1.90
C GLN A 168 -22.83 0.53 -2.16
N TRP A 169 -22.05 0.64 -3.24
CA TRP A 169 -20.97 -0.28 -3.51
C TRP A 169 -19.90 -0.25 -2.44
N PHE A 170 -19.51 0.93 -1.96
CA PHE A 170 -18.58 1.06 -0.86
C PHE A 170 -19.14 0.45 0.43
N LYS A 171 -20.46 0.44 0.63
CA LYS A 171 -21.07 -0.13 1.84
C LYS A 171 -21.23 -1.66 1.80
N THR A 172 -21.17 -2.29 0.63
CA THR A 172 -21.65 -3.68 0.47
C THR A 172 -20.79 -4.59 -0.39
N ARG A 173 -19.91 -4.05 -1.24
CA ARG A 173 -19.10 -4.89 -2.10
C ARG A 173 -17.97 -5.53 -1.31
N GLU A 174 -17.89 -6.83 -1.51
CA GLU A 174 -16.73 -7.64 -1.18
C GLU A 174 -16.16 -8.19 -2.48
N ASN A 175 -14.87 -7.98 -2.71
CA ASN A 175 -14.15 -8.79 -3.67
C ASN A 175 -12.68 -8.88 -3.26
N PRO A 176 -12.00 -10.01 -3.51
CA PRO A 176 -10.63 -10.23 -3.05
C PRO A 176 -9.57 -9.39 -3.79
N ARG A 177 -9.96 -8.49 -4.72
CA ARG A 177 -9.03 -7.75 -5.60
C ARG A 177 -8.93 -6.27 -5.23
N MET A 178 -10.06 -5.66 -4.88
CA MET A 178 -10.15 -4.30 -4.37
C MET A 178 -10.23 -4.38 -2.85
N PRO A 179 -9.39 -3.64 -2.11
CA PRO A 179 -9.33 -3.74 -0.65
C PRO A 179 -10.50 -2.96 -0.01
N TRP A 180 -11.73 -3.42 -0.22
CA TRP A 180 -12.97 -2.71 0.17
C TRP A 180 -13.05 -2.41 1.66
N ASN A 181 -12.49 -3.29 2.49
CA ASN A 181 -12.40 -3.15 3.94
C ASN A 181 -11.65 -1.87 4.41
N TYR A 182 -10.83 -1.26 3.55
CA TYR A 182 -10.21 0.04 3.84
C TYR A 182 -11.09 1.24 3.49
N PHE A 183 -12.19 1.01 2.78
CA PHE A 183 -13.00 2.06 2.18
C PHE A 183 -14.47 2.00 2.57
N HIS A 184 -14.93 0.92 3.22
CA HIS A 184 -16.34 0.75 3.58
C HIS A 184 -16.94 1.88 4.39
N GLY A 185 -16.14 2.54 5.21
CA GLY A 185 -16.62 3.64 6.02
C GLY A 185 -16.19 5.02 5.54
N ILE A 186 -15.66 5.17 4.32
CA ILE A 186 -15.53 6.51 3.72
C ILE A 186 -16.93 7.14 3.74
N ASN A 187 -17.01 8.39 4.21
CA ASN A 187 -18.30 9.06 4.35
C ASN A 187 -18.93 9.37 2.97
N ASP A 188 -20.25 9.54 2.94
CA ASP A 188 -21.00 9.78 1.70
C ASP A 188 -20.57 11.07 0.97
N GLN A 189 -20.05 12.08 1.67
CA GLN A 189 -19.57 13.34 1.08
C GLN A 189 -18.25 13.16 0.32
N ASP A 190 -17.31 12.38 0.85
CA ASP A 190 -16.07 12.03 0.17
C ASP A 190 -16.34 11.10 -1.01
N LEU A 191 -17.29 10.15 -0.88
CA LEU A 191 -17.75 9.34 -2.00
C LEU A 191 -18.41 10.22 -3.10
N ALA A 192 -19.19 11.23 -2.72
CA ALA A 192 -19.76 12.19 -3.67
C ALA A 192 -18.68 13.05 -4.35
N SER A 193 -17.61 13.40 -3.64
CA SER A 193 -16.46 14.13 -4.17
C SER A 193 -15.68 13.28 -5.18
N ILE A 194 -15.39 12.01 -4.84
CA ILE A 194 -14.82 11.02 -5.76
C ILE A 194 -15.69 10.89 -7.02
N TYR A 195 -16.99 10.71 -6.87
CA TYR A 195 -17.92 10.57 -7.98
C TYR A 195 -17.98 11.82 -8.86
N SER A 196 -17.94 13.02 -8.26
CA SER A 196 -17.89 14.30 -8.98
C SER A 196 -16.60 14.42 -9.80
N PHE A 197 -15.46 14.02 -9.24
CA PHE A 197 -14.20 13.96 -9.98
C PHE A 197 -14.22 12.94 -11.12
N LEU A 198 -14.78 11.75 -10.91
CA LEU A 198 -14.96 10.77 -12.00
C LEU A 198 -15.81 11.34 -13.14
N LYS A 199 -16.86 12.09 -12.82
CA LYS A 199 -17.68 12.79 -13.82
C LYS A 199 -16.89 13.87 -14.57
N SER A 200 -16.06 14.64 -13.87
CA SER A 200 -15.28 15.72 -14.49
C SER A 200 -14.18 15.21 -15.43
N LEU A 201 -13.66 14.00 -15.17
CA LEU A 201 -12.75 13.32 -16.09
C LEU A 201 -13.42 12.90 -17.40
N GLY A 202 -14.73 12.60 -17.38
CA GLY A 202 -15.46 12.03 -18.51
C GLY A 202 -15.07 10.58 -18.84
N PRO A 203 -15.89 9.89 -19.65
CA PRO A 203 -15.67 8.51 -20.04
C PRO A 203 -14.49 8.38 -21.00
N MET A 204 -13.61 7.41 -20.74
CA MET A 204 -12.49 7.09 -21.64
C MET A 204 -12.00 5.66 -21.39
N GLY A 205 -11.51 5.02 -22.46
CA GLY A 205 -11.00 3.65 -22.42
C GLY A 205 -12.10 2.59 -22.46
N GLU A 206 -11.69 1.34 -22.24
CA GLU A 206 -12.54 0.17 -22.42
C GLU A 206 -12.93 -0.47 -21.08
N VAL A 207 -13.94 -1.35 -21.11
CA VAL A 207 -14.25 -2.24 -19.98
C VAL A 207 -13.18 -3.31 -19.87
N GLN A 208 -12.60 -3.44 -18.67
CA GLN A 208 -11.55 -4.42 -18.43
C GLN A 208 -12.14 -5.83 -18.30
N PRO A 209 -11.47 -6.87 -18.84
CA PRO A 209 -12.00 -8.22 -18.85
C PRO A 209 -12.15 -8.76 -17.43
N VAL A 210 -13.31 -9.39 -17.17
CA VAL A 210 -13.59 -10.07 -15.91
C VAL A 210 -12.87 -11.42 -15.95
N MET A 211 -11.79 -11.57 -15.18
CA MET A 211 -11.05 -12.84 -14.98
C MET A 211 -10.64 -13.57 -16.25
N ALA A 212 -9.35 -13.51 -16.59
CA ALA A 212 -8.78 -14.61 -17.35
C ALA A 212 -8.49 -15.72 -16.33
N THR A 213 -9.35 -16.75 -16.25
CA THR A 213 -8.95 -18.00 -15.63
C THR A 213 -7.68 -18.44 -16.33
N LEU A 214 -6.56 -18.50 -15.60
CA LEU A 214 -5.43 -19.28 -16.08
C LEU A 214 -5.99 -20.70 -16.11
N THR A 215 -6.27 -21.21 -17.31
CA THR A 215 -6.42 -22.65 -17.47
C THR A 215 -5.22 -23.27 -16.77
N PRO A 216 -5.40 -24.28 -15.89
CA PRO A 216 -4.27 -25.00 -15.33
C PRO A 216 -3.40 -25.40 -16.51
N VAL A 217 -2.10 -25.06 -16.47
CA VAL A 217 -1.16 -25.69 -17.40
C VAL A 217 -1.41 -27.20 -17.22
N PRO A 218 -1.93 -27.92 -18.23
CA PRO A 218 -2.17 -29.34 -18.06
C PRO A 218 -0.83 -29.94 -17.65
N THR A 219 -0.82 -30.67 -16.54
CA THR A 219 0.33 -31.49 -16.15
C THR A 219 0.71 -32.28 -17.38
N VAL A 220 1.90 -32.03 -17.91
CA VAL A 220 2.40 -32.74 -19.08
C VAL A 220 2.44 -34.21 -18.69
N ASP A 221 1.52 -35.00 -19.24
CA ASP A 221 1.56 -36.45 -19.16
C ASP A 221 2.84 -36.89 -19.88
N PRO A 222 3.82 -37.52 -19.21
CA PRO A 222 5.07 -37.91 -19.83
C PRO A 222 4.90 -39.02 -20.91
N ALA A 223 3.69 -39.52 -21.15
CA ALA A 223 3.43 -40.63 -22.07
C ALA A 223 2.74 -40.27 -23.41
N LEU A 224 2.45 -39.00 -23.71
CA LEU A 224 1.83 -38.63 -25.00
C LEU A 224 2.88 -38.31 -26.08
N PRO A 225 2.76 -38.86 -27.32
CA PRO A 225 3.66 -38.53 -28.41
C PRO A 225 3.47 -37.08 -28.83
N THR A 226 4.58 -36.43 -29.15
CA THR A 226 4.71 -35.02 -29.56
C THR A 226 3.57 -34.54 -30.45
N ALA A 227 2.60 -33.86 -29.84
CA ALA A 227 1.57 -33.12 -30.55
C ALA A 227 2.19 -31.81 -31.08
N THR A 228 2.11 -31.65 -32.39
CA THR A 228 2.39 -30.41 -33.12
C THR A 228 1.81 -29.21 -32.39
N ALA A 229 2.64 -28.17 -32.21
CA ALA A 229 2.34 -26.94 -31.49
C ALA A 229 0.94 -26.42 -31.80
N ALA A 230 0.09 -26.37 -30.77
CA ALA A 230 -1.14 -25.59 -30.81
C ALA A 230 -0.78 -24.13 -31.17
N PRO A 231 -1.57 -23.44 -32.00
CA PRO A 231 -1.33 -22.03 -32.28
C PRO A 231 -1.36 -21.28 -30.95
N ALA A 232 -0.30 -20.53 -30.68
CA ALA A 232 -0.22 -19.67 -29.51
C ALA A 232 -1.52 -18.87 -29.42
N ALA A 233 -2.24 -18.99 -28.29
CA ALA A 233 -3.24 -17.99 -27.94
C ALA A 233 -2.61 -16.62 -28.19
N PRO A 234 -3.29 -15.68 -28.86
CA PRO A 234 -2.70 -14.38 -29.13
C PRO A 234 -2.22 -13.87 -27.78
N ALA A 235 -0.91 -13.64 -27.68
CA ALA A 235 -0.38 -12.90 -26.56
C ALA A 235 -1.15 -11.60 -26.57
N VAL A 236 -2.11 -11.44 -25.66
CA VAL A 236 -2.50 -10.11 -25.23
C VAL A 236 -1.23 -9.60 -24.59
N VAL A 237 -0.42 -8.95 -25.42
CA VAL A 237 0.79 -8.26 -25.03
C VAL A 237 0.28 -7.32 -23.94
N ALA A 238 0.51 -7.69 -22.67
CA ALA A 238 0.51 -6.71 -21.60
C ALA A 238 1.33 -5.57 -22.17
N PRO A 239 0.82 -4.32 -22.23
CA PRO A 239 1.60 -3.23 -22.77
C PRO A 239 2.94 -3.33 -22.07
N THR A 240 3.97 -3.72 -22.80
CA THR A 240 5.33 -3.59 -22.32
C THR A 240 5.39 -2.10 -22.15
N ALA A 241 5.36 -1.67 -20.89
CA ALA A 241 5.47 -0.29 -20.51
C ALA A 241 6.88 0.14 -20.90
N THR A 242 7.09 0.29 -22.20
CA THR A 242 8.16 1.09 -22.74
C THR A 242 7.98 2.41 -22.02
N PRO A 243 8.95 2.82 -21.18
CA PRO A 243 8.84 4.06 -20.43
C PRO A 243 8.40 5.15 -21.39
N ARG A 244 7.24 5.76 -21.12
CA ARG A 244 6.68 6.84 -21.94
C ARG A 244 7.28 8.14 -21.43
N PRO A 245 8.41 8.63 -22.00
CA PRO A 245 9.14 9.77 -21.44
C PRO A 245 8.31 11.05 -21.57
N ASP A 246 7.36 11.08 -22.51
CA ASP A 246 6.35 12.11 -22.68
C ASP A 246 5.45 12.29 -21.45
N LEU A 247 5.18 11.22 -20.69
CA LEU A 247 4.39 11.30 -19.44
C LEU A 247 5.19 11.90 -18.27
N LEU A 248 6.52 11.92 -18.36
CA LEU A 248 7.42 12.45 -17.32
C LEU A 248 7.78 13.92 -17.53
N ALA A 249 7.27 14.57 -18.58
CA ALA A 249 7.52 15.97 -18.85
C ALA A 249 7.01 16.84 -17.68
N PRO A 250 7.78 17.84 -17.19
CA PRO A 250 7.41 18.61 -15.99
C PRO A 250 6.04 19.28 -16.05
N ASP A 251 5.61 19.72 -17.22
CA ASP A 251 4.29 20.33 -17.47
C ASP A 251 3.13 19.34 -17.38
N LYS A 252 3.43 18.04 -17.33
CA LYS A 252 2.47 16.94 -17.24
C LYS A 252 2.37 16.33 -15.84
N ILE A 253 3.23 16.75 -14.92
CA ILE A 253 3.22 16.26 -13.54
C ILE A 253 2.04 16.91 -12.81
N VAL A 254 1.06 16.08 -12.46
CA VAL A 254 -0.10 16.50 -11.67
C VAL A 254 0.28 16.46 -10.19
N THR A 255 0.09 17.57 -9.48
CA THR A 255 0.33 17.68 -8.03
C THR A 255 -0.96 17.69 -7.24
N ALA A 256 -0.86 17.39 -5.93
CA ALA A 256 -2.02 17.47 -5.05
C ALA A 256 -2.59 18.89 -5.07
N PRO A 257 -3.92 19.06 -5.05
CA PRO A 257 -4.53 20.37 -4.87
C PRO A 257 -4.09 20.95 -3.51
N SER A 258 -3.40 22.10 -3.52
CA SER A 258 -2.77 22.67 -2.32
C SER A 258 -3.76 23.07 -1.23
N GLU A 259 -5.00 23.33 -1.60
CA GLU A 259 -6.10 23.70 -0.72
C GLU A 259 -6.90 22.49 -0.22
N ALA A 260 -6.64 21.29 -0.75
CA ALA A 260 -7.29 20.08 -0.29
C ALA A 260 -6.61 19.54 0.98
N PHE A 261 -7.42 19.23 2.00
CA PHE A 261 -6.98 18.59 3.24
C PHE A 261 -8.16 17.91 3.93
N VAL A 262 -7.88 16.96 4.83
CA VAL A 262 -8.89 16.34 5.68
C VAL A 262 -9.28 17.31 6.78
N SER A 263 -10.54 17.76 6.74
CA SER A 263 -11.17 18.56 7.77
C SER A 263 -11.93 17.66 8.74
N GLY A 264 -12.00 18.05 10.02
CA GLY A 264 -12.71 17.29 11.04
C GLY A 264 -12.85 18.06 12.36
N PRO A 265 -13.56 17.48 13.35
CA PRO A 265 -13.76 18.11 14.65
C PRO A 265 -12.48 18.31 15.46
N SER A 266 -11.44 17.51 15.19
CA SER A 266 -10.10 17.67 15.76
C SER A 266 -9.01 17.14 14.81
N PRO A 267 -7.76 17.59 14.96
CA PRO A 267 -6.62 17.05 14.20
C PRO A 267 -6.43 15.55 14.38
N GLU A 268 -6.70 15.00 15.57
CA GLU A 268 -6.56 13.56 15.85
C GLU A 268 -7.57 12.74 15.03
N LEU A 269 -8.82 13.19 14.92
CA LEU A 269 -9.85 12.50 14.13
C LEU A 269 -9.57 12.61 12.62
N ALA A 270 -9.06 13.75 12.16
CA ALA A 270 -8.57 13.91 10.79
C ALA A 270 -7.38 12.98 10.52
N GLY A 271 -6.42 12.90 11.45
CA GLY A 271 -5.26 12.01 11.37
C GLY A 271 -5.63 10.54 11.38
N GLU A 272 -6.60 10.15 12.19
CA GLU A 272 -7.17 8.80 12.19
C GLU A 272 -7.72 8.42 10.81
N TYR A 273 -8.51 9.33 10.22
CA TYR A 273 -9.07 9.14 8.89
C TYR A 273 -7.98 9.00 7.82
N ILE A 274 -6.93 9.83 7.89
CA ILE A 274 -5.78 9.74 6.99
C ILE A 274 -5.05 8.41 7.11
N ILE A 275 -4.77 7.97 8.34
CA ILE A 275 -4.09 6.68 8.60
C ILE A 275 -4.89 5.51 8.01
N TRP A 276 -6.21 5.59 8.10
CA TRP A 276 -7.10 4.55 7.63
C TRP A 276 -7.29 4.56 6.11
N VAL A 277 -7.75 5.67 5.53
CA VAL A 277 -8.00 5.79 4.07
C VAL A 277 -6.68 5.73 3.29
N GLY A 278 -5.60 6.28 3.86
CA GLY A 278 -4.22 6.15 3.36
C GLY A 278 -3.60 4.78 3.54
N ARG A 279 -4.36 3.81 4.05
CA ARG A 279 -3.96 2.40 4.17
C ARG A 279 -2.62 2.22 4.90
N CYS A 280 -2.27 3.14 5.80
CA CYS A 280 -0.99 3.10 6.51
C CYS A 280 -0.87 1.83 7.34
N ASN A 281 -1.98 1.39 7.94
CA ASN A 281 -2.10 0.14 8.68
C ASN A 281 -1.71 -1.11 7.86
N SER A 282 -1.88 -1.10 6.54
CA SER A 282 -1.54 -2.27 5.69
C SER A 282 -0.05 -2.62 5.72
N CYS A 283 0.82 -1.66 6.05
CA CYS A 283 2.25 -1.86 6.22
C CYS A 283 2.68 -1.67 7.67
N HIS A 284 2.10 -0.70 8.37
CA HIS A 284 2.50 -0.33 9.71
C HIS A 284 1.76 -1.10 10.82
N THR A 285 0.91 -2.07 10.48
CA THR A 285 0.28 -2.98 11.47
C THR A 285 0.49 -4.42 11.00
N ALA A 286 1.40 -5.11 11.66
CA ALA A 286 1.78 -6.48 11.34
C ALA A 286 1.99 -7.32 12.60
N ASP A 287 1.88 -8.64 12.43
CA ASP A 287 2.40 -9.56 13.43
C ASP A 287 3.93 -9.39 13.48
N ARG A 288 4.42 -8.96 14.65
CA ARG A 288 5.84 -8.65 14.85
C ARG A 288 6.73 -9.89 14.94
N THR A 289 6.14 -11.06 15.13
CA THR A 289 6.85 -12.35 15.15
C THR A 289 7.07 -12.86 13.73
N THR A 290 6.02 -12.85 12.91
CA THR A 290 6.07 -13.39 11.54
C THR A 290 6.45 -12.34 10.50
N GLY A 291 6.25 -11.05 10.80
CA GLY A 291 6.41 -9.94 9.87
C GLY A 291 5.32 -9.86 8.81
N VAL A 292 4.22 -10.60 8.98
CA VAL A 292 3.09 -10.65 8.05
C VAL A 292 2.07 -9.57 8.41
N ALA A 293 1.58 -8.84 7.40
CA ALA A 293 0.50 -7.88 7.58
C ALA A 293 -0.75 -8.61 8.08
N ASN A 294 -1.33 -8.14 9.19
CA ASN A 294 -2.47 -8.79 9.84
C ASN A 294 -3.60 -7.81 10.16
N TRP A 295 -3.54 -6.58 9.67
CA TRP A 295 -4.58 -5.59 9.89
C TRP A 295 -5.88 -5.97 9.16
N THR A 296 -6.97 -5.79 9.88
CA THR A 296 -8.36 -5.87 9.43
C THR A 296 -9.12 -4.66 9.94
N GLU A 297 -10.30 -4.39 9.38
CA GLU A 297 -11.20 -3.33 9.85
C GLU A 297 -11.70 -3.52 11.29
N THR A 298 -11.48 -4.70 11.86
CA THR A 298 -11.82 -5.07 13.25
C THR A 298 -10.60 -5.04 14.18
N THR A 299 -9.41 -4.72 13.68
CA THR A 299 -8.19 -4.66 14.50
C THR A 299 -8.31 -3.53 15.54
N PRO A 300 -8.16 -3.81 16.85
CA PRO A 300 -8.25 -2.80 17.89
C PRO A 300 -7.28 -1.64 17.64
N LYS A 301 -7.76 -0.40 17.82
CA LYS A 301 -6.98 0.82 17.57
C LYS A 301 -5.67 0.86 18.38
N ASP A 302 -5.67 0.27 19.58
CA ASP A 302 -4.48 0.18 20.43
C ASP A 302 -3.35 -0.66 19.80
N ASP A 303 -3.66 -1.53 18.84
CA ASP A 303 -2.68 -2.38 18.15
C ASP A 303 -2.22 -1.80 16.80
N TRP A 304 -2.75 -0.66 16.40
CA TRP A 304 -2.38 -0.04 15.14
C TRP A 304 -0.94 0.48 15.16
N LEU A 305 -0.34 0.57 13.97
CA LEU A 305 0.86 1.34 13.66
C LEU A 305 2.16 0.93 14.38
N MET A 306 2.21 -0.27 14.97
CA MET A 306 3.39 -0.83 15.65
C MET A 306 4.51 -1.32 14.71
N GLY A 307 4.31 -1.23 13.41
CA GLY A 307 5.26 -1.61 12.36
C GLY A 307 5.42 -3.12 12.19
N GLY A 308 6.56 -3.52 11.64
CA GLY A 308 7.03 -4.91 11.64
C GLY A 308 6.80 -5.68 10.34
N ARG A 309 6.02 -5.15 9.38
CA ARG A 309 5.83 -5.84 8.10
C ARG A 309 7.15 -5.99 7.37
N LYS A 310 7.57 -7.23 7.14
CA LYS A 310 8.79 -7.61 6.42
C LYS A 310 8.54 -7.55 4.92
N GLN A 311 9.42 -6.89 4.19
CA GLN A 311 9.38 -6.84 2.73
C GLN A 311 10.79 -7.09 2.19
N SER A 312 10.91 -8.02 1.25
CA SER A 312 12.20 -8.41 0.66
C SER A 312 12.14 -8.25 -0.86
N GLY A 313 13.21 -7.75 -1.45
CA GLY A 313 13.37 -7.63 -2.91
C GLY A 313 14.84 -7.46 -3.30
N ASN A 314 15.08 -7.06 -4.55
CA ASN A 314 16.45 -6.82 -5.05
C ASN A 314 17.19 -5.69 -4.30
N TYR A 315 16.44 -4.87 -3.54
CA TYR A 315 16.96 -3.83 -2.66
C TYR A 315 17.33 -4.33 -1.27
N GLY A 316 17.17 -5.62 -0.95
CA GLY A 316 17.36 -6.19 0.38
C GLY A 316 16.05 -6.39 1.15
N THR A 317 16.15 -6.51 2.47
CA THR A 317 15.00 -6.67 3.38
C THR A 317 14.81 -5.43 4.23
N VAL A 318 13.60 -4.90 4.19
CA VAL A 318 13.13 -3.73 4.95
C VAL A 318 11.98 -4.14 5.86
N TYR A 319 11.83 -3.42 6.96
CA TYR A 319 10.71 -3.56 7.89
C TYR A 319 9.96 -2.23 7.97
N SER A 320 8.64 -2.27 7.87
CA SER A 320 7.82 -1.06 8.00
C SER A 320 7.95 -0.51 9.42
N ALA A 321 8.28 0.77 9.56
CA ALA A 321 8.62 1.37 10.86
C ALA A 321 7.47 1.30 11.89
N ASN A 322 7.81 1.27 13.17
CA ASN A 322 6.84 1.50 14.24
C ASN A 322 6.53 3.01 14.32
N LEU A 323 5.36 3.43 13.82
CA LEU A 323 5.00 4.86 13.79
C LEU A 323 4.61 5.40 15.17
N ARG A 324 4.30 4.53 16.13
CA ARG A 324 4.03 4.91 17.54
C ARG A 324 5.23 5.61 18.19
N LEU A 325 6.42 5.42 17.62
CA LEU A 325 7.67 6.03 18.11
C LEU A 325 7.98 7.37 17.44
N VAL A 326 7.21 7.82 16.45
CA VAL A 326 7.46 9.10 15.75
C VAL A 326 7.43 10.28 16.72
N PRO A 327 6.40 10.48 17.56
CA PRO A 327 6.35 11.63 18.48
C PRO A 327 7.39 11.59 19.60
N GLN A 328 8.12 10.48 19.75
CA GLN A 328 9.22 10.35 20.71
C GLN A 328 10.57 10.81 20.12
N ASN A 329 10.68 10.81 18.79
CA ASN A 329 11.93 11.03 18.07
C ASN A 329 11.95 12.30 17.22
N TYR A 330 10.78 12.87 16.94
CA TYR A 330 10.63 14.06 16.10
C TYR A 330 9.62 14.99 16.75
N THR A 331 9.88 16.29 16.69
CA THR A 331 8.85 17.33 16.87
C THR A 331 7.85 17.30 15.70
N GLU A 332 6.73 18.01 15.84
CA GLU A 332 5.74 18.09 14.76
C GLU A 332 6.34 18.74 13.50
N GLU A 333 7.11 19.81 13.66
CA GLU A 333 7.78 20.53 12.58
C GLU A 333 8.82 19.64 11.88
N GLU A 334 9.63 18.89 12.64
CA GLU A 334 10.59 17.94 12.09
C GLU A 334 9.88 16.80 11.35
N PHE A 335 8.73 16.34 11.85
CA PHE A 335 7.90 15.35 11.17
C PHE A 335 7.40 15.86 9.83
N VAL A 336 6.79 17.05 9.79
CA VAL A 336 6.28 17.67 8.56
C VAL A 336 7.42 17.84 7.55
N SER A 337 8.57 18.39 7.97
CA SER A 337 9.74 18.57 7.09
C SER A 337 10.28 17.25 6.53
N MET A 338 10.36 16.21 7.38
CA MET A 338 10.77 14.88 6.98
C MET A 338 9.81 14.29 5.94
N MET A 339 8.50 14.43 6.14
CA MET A 339 7.49 13.86 5.26
C MET A 339 7.52 14.45 3.85
N HIS A 340 8.05 15.67 3.65
CA HIS A 340 8.23 16.26 2.31
C HIS A 340 9.53 15.86 1.60
N THR A 341 10.49 15.24 2.29
CA THR A 341 11.86 15.10 1.77
C THR A 341 12.43 13.68 1.87
N ARG A 342 11.87 12.83 2.74
CA ARG A 342 12.41 11.51 3.02
C ARG A 342 12.24 10.55 1.83
N THR A 343 13.25 9.73 1.58
CA THR A 343 13.31 8.77 0.45
C THR A 343 13.84 7.39 0.86
N VAL A 344 13.86 7.08 2.16
CA VAL A 344 14.36 5.81 2.71
C VAL A 344 13.35 4.68 2.53
N ASN A 345 13.79 3.43 2.45
CA ASN A 345 12.91 2.28 2.20
C ASN A 345 12.12 2.41 0.86
N PRO A 346 12.53 1.68 -0.19
CA PRO A 346 11.92 1.81 -1.51
C PRO A 346 10.45 1.34 -1.59
N THR A 347 9.90 0.75 -0.54
CA THR A 347 8.51 0.27 -0.54
C THR A 347 7.49 1.27 0.00
N MET A 348 7.94 2.32 0.71
CA MET A 348 7.06 3.39 1.14
C MET A 348 6.83 4.37 -0.03
N PRO A 349 5.57 4.75 -0.35
CA PRO A 349 5.25 5.61 -1.49
C PRO A 349 5.55 7.08 -1.20
N TRP A 350 6.81 7.43 -0.95
CA TRP A 350 7.23 8.78 -0.59
C TRP A 350 6.81 9.84 -1.61
N PHE A 351 6.80 9.50 -2.90
CA PHE A 351 6.34 10.41 -3.96
C PHE A 351 4.92 10.94 -3.72
N ALA A 352 4.03 10.12 -3.16
CA ALA A 352 2.66 10.53 -2.83
C ALA A 352 2.64 11.32 -1.52
N LEU A 353 3.38 10.85 -0.51
CA LEU A 353 3.42 11.47 0.82
C LEU A 353 4.05 12.86 0.80
N HIS A 354 5.00 13.12 -0.11
CA HIS A 354 5.62 14.43 -0.31
C HIS A 354 4.60 15.50 -0.71
N GLN A 355 3.45 15.09 -1.23
CA GLN A 355 2.41 15.96 -1.76
C GLN A 355 1.27 16.21 -0.76
N PHE A 356 1.31 15.59 0.43
CA PHE A 356 0.28 15.80 1.45
C PHE A 356 0.30 17.25 1.92
N ASN A 357 -0.87 17.80 2.20
CA ASN A 357 -0.98 19.12 2.82
C ASN A 357 -0.34 19.11 4.22
N GLU A 358 0.31 20.19 4.62
CA GLU A 358 0.88 20.29 5.97
C GLU A 358 -0.16 20.06 7.08
N LYS A 359 -1.41 20.50 6.89
CA LYS A 359 -2.50 20.24 7.85
C LYS A 359 -2.79 18.75 8.02
N ASP A 360 -2.67 17.97 6.95
CA ASP A 360 -2.87 16.53 6.99
C ASP A 360 -1.68 15.86 7.69
N LEU A 361 -0.45 16.27 7.39
CA LEU A 361 0.74 15.79 8.08
C LEU A 361 0.69 16.10 9.59
N ARG A 362 0.27 17.31 9.97
CA ARG A 362 0.07 17.68 11.38
C ARG A 362 -1.05 16.87 12.04
N SER A 363 -2.15 16.62 11.32
CA SER A 363 -3.23 15.74 11.79
C SER A 363 -2.75 14.30 12.03
N VAL A 364 -1.95 13.75 11.10
CA VAL A 364 -1.29 12.44 11.29
C VAL A 364 -0.40 12.47 12.54
N TYR A 365 0.42 13.50 12.71
CA TYR A 365 1.28 13.63 13.90
C TYR A 365 0.46 13.70 15.20
N ALA A 366 -0.62 14.49 15.22
CA ALA A 366 -1.53 14.61 16.36
C ALA A 366 -2.16 13.26 16.72
N PHE A 367 -2.62 12.49 15.73
CA PHE A 367 -3.15 11.15 15.95
C PHE A 367 -2.09 10.15 16.46
N LEU A 368 -0.88 10.16 15.89
CA LEU A 368 0.23 9.33 16.40
C LEU A 368 0.54 9.66 17.86
N LYS A 369 0.52 10.94 18.22
CA LYS A 369 0.73 11.42 19.58
C LYS A 369 -0.40 11.01 20.51
N SER A 370 -1.66 11.12 20.08
CA SER A 370 -2.83 10.77 20.89
C SER A 370 -2.89 9.27 21.22
N LEU A 371 -2.38 8.43 20.33
CA LEU A 371 -2.28 7.01 20.58
C LEU A 371 -1.20 6.68 21.65
N GLY A 372 -0.13 7.48 21.82
CA GLY A 372 0.95 7.26 22.83
C GLY A 372 2.13 6.38 22.36
N PRO A 373 3.17 6.06 23.13
CA PRO A 373 4.20 5.09 22.68
C PRO A 373 3.75 3.64 22.93
N LYS A 374 3.98 2.72 21.97
CA LYS A 374 3.76 1.27 22.15
C LYS A 374 4.69 0.45 21.25
N GLY A 375 5.21 -0.66 21.80
CA GLY A 375 6.10 -1.60 21.12
C GLY A 375 7.51 -1.05 20.86
N ASP A 376 8.39 -1.93 20.39
CA ASP A 376 9.81 -1.63 20.15
C ASP A 376 10.08 -1.05 18.76
N PRO A 377 11.28 -0.49 18.50
CA PRO A 377 11.78 -0.26 17.15
C PRO A 377 11.78 -1.55 16.31
N VAL A 378 11.71 -1.41 14.98
CA VAL A 378 11.80 -2.56 14.06
C VAL A 378 13.25 -2.92 13.78
N PRO A 379 13.54 -4.16 13.32
CA PRO A 379 14.89 -4.55 12.93
C PRO A 379 15.47 -3.61 11.86
N PRO A 380 16.80 -3.45 11.83
CA PRO A 380 17.45 -2.62 10.82
C PRO A 380 17.29 -3.23 9.42
N PHE A 381 17.49 -2.38 8.41
CA PHE A 381 17.60 -2.81 7.02
C PHE A 381 18.69 -3.88 6.84
N VAL A 382 18.41 -4.90 6.04
CA VAL A 382 19.36 -5.93 5.64
C VAL A 382 19.64 -5.80 4.15
N PRO A 383 20.90 -5.56 3.72
CA PRO A 383 21.23 -5.45 2.30
C PRO A 383 20.96 -6.76 1.54
N PRO A 384 20.74 -6.71 0.22
CA PRO A 384 20.61 -7.91 -0.58
C PRO A 384 21.90 -8.74 -0.51
N ALA A 385 21.78 -10.06 -0.61
CA ALA A 385 22.95 -10.92 -0.69
C ALA A 385 23.80 -10.52 -1.91
N PRO A 386 25.14 -10.54 -1.82
CA PRO A 386 25.99 -10.33 -2.97
C PRO A 386 25.59 -11.32 -4.08
N VAL A 387 25.36 -10.81 -5.29
CA VAL A 387 25.19 -11.69 -6.44
C VAL A 387 26.52 -12.41 -6.64
N PRO A 388 26.56 -13.75 -6.69
CA PRO A 388 27.80 -14.45 -6.97
C PRO A 388 28.36 -13.92 -8.29
N THR A 389 29.56 -13.36 -8.26
CA THR A 389 30.29 -13.07 -9.49
C THR A 389 30.45 -14.39 -10.24
N ALA A 390 29.91 -14.48 -11.45
CA ALA A 390 30.21 -15.59 -12.33
C ALA A 390 31.74 -15.68 -12.44
N THR A 391 32.32 -16.76 -11.90
CA THR A 391 33.73 -17.05 -12.06
C THR A 391 34.02 -17.15 -13.56
N PRO A 392 35.02 -16.43 -14.09
CA PRO A 392 35.29 -16.38 -15.54
C PRO A 392 35.63 -17.74 -16.15
#